data_AF-A0A965YB82-F1
#
_entry.id   AF-A0A965YB82-F1
#
_cell.length_a   1.000
_cell.length_b   1.000
_cell.length_c   1.000
_cell.angle_alpha   90.00
_cell.angle_beta   90.00
_cell.angle_gamma   90.00
#
_symmetry.space_group_name_H-M   'P 1'
#
loop_
_entity.id
_entity.type
_entity.pdbx_description
1 polymer ?
#
loop_
_entity_poly.entity_id
_entity_poly.type
_entity_poly.pdbx_seq_one_letter_code
_entity_poly.pdbx_strand_id
1 'polypeptide(L)'
;MSNIFNYFDNVILAETLNDKTKSKFEIIENKEDLTNLINTDYSEAFANYKNGNIIYRGARNYFKNANDIAIIITPGIRVSKEIPNLYTILLSEIFDSWKGYPKRNRSHICTYSYSIADGFSAGHAQKKGPSLTYIVFPKNGTKIGVCSEYDIWVSFSNSLDQDASEAVDSVFFLLATVFNDKIDRNIFNDKSETIQLFKDFDQKFNTLDLNEFLAKNKKYKICKEYVKFVKNKQNNSFKDFFGKNKEPISSDILRFLEFNIFSTKGFKLENVNNFNSNKNSEVWFEGPALYIPIGNKNLI
;
A
#
# COMPACT_ATOMS: atom_id res chain seq x y z
N MET A 1 -3.47 7.26 22.02
CA MET A 1 -2.88 6.63 20.82
C MET A 1 -3.57 7.21 19.60
N SER A 2 -2.87 8.04 18.84
CA SER A 2 -3.34 8.54 17.55
C SER A 2 -3.45 7.36 16.59
N ASN A 3 -4.67 7.02 16.20
CA ASN A 3 -4.94 5.93 15.28
C ASN A 3 -4.35 6.26 13.90
N ILE A 4 -3.43 5.43 13.39
CA ILE A 4 -2.82 5.54 12.04
C ILE A 4 -3.88 5.53 10.93
N PHE A 5 -5.13 5.17 11.22
CA PHE A 5 -6.25 5.37 10.30
C PHE A 5 -6.66 6.82 10.08
N ASN A 6 -6.47 7.71 11.06
CA ASN A 6 -6.56 9.15 10.76
C ASN A 6 -5.47 9.59 9.76
N TYR A 7 -4.42 8.80 9.59
CA TYR A 7 -3.26 9.09 8.75
C TYR A 7 -3.42 8.52 7.33
N PHE A 8 -4.04 7.34 7.15
CA PHE A 8 -4.37 6.83 5.80
C PHE A 8 -5.53 7.54 5.09
N ASP A 9 -6.32 8.34 5.83
CA ASP A 9 -7.39 9.15 5.23
C ASP A 9 -7.25 10.66 5.40
N ASN A 10 -6.20 11.13 6.09
CA ASN A 10 -5.44 12.27 5.54
C ASN A 10 -4.87 11.92 4.15
N VAL A 11 -4.77 10.63 3.80
CA VAL A 11 -4.24 10.06 2.56
C VAL A 11 -5.32 9.74 1.49
N ILE A 12 -6.57 10.21 1.67
CA ILE A 12 -7.33 10.83 0.53
C ILE A 12 -6.86 12.29 0.34
N LEU A 13 -5.56 12.46 0.41
CA LEU A 13 -4.83 13.45 -0.34
C LEU A 13 -3.85 12.71 -1.26
N ALA A 14 -4.28 11.59 -1.86
CA ALA A 14 -3.62 11.10 -3.05
C ALA A 14 -3.68 12.20 -4.10
N GLU A 15 -2.59 12.97 -4.20
CA GLU A 15 -2.39 13.81 -5.37
C GLU A 15 -2.21 12.85 -6.53
N THR A 16 -2.89 13.19 -7.62
CA THR A 16 -2.68 12.48 -8.86
C THR A 16 -1.35 12.96 -9.38
N LEU A 17 -0.44 12.04 -9.66
CA LEU A 17 0.90 12.36 -10.14
C LEU A 17 0.87 13.45 -11.24
N ASN A 18 -0.16 13.39 -12.10
CA ASN A 18 -0.56 14.48 -12.98
C ASN A 18 -2.05 14.34 -13.40
N ASP A 19 -2.56 15.29 -14.18
CA ASP A 19 -3.94 15.26 -14.68
C ASP A 19 -4.30 13.99 -15.45
N LYS A 20 -3.32 13.39 -16.14
CA LYS A 20 -3.54 12.16 -16.93
C LYS A 20 -3.69 10.92 -16.05
N THR A 21 -3.28 10.99 -14.79
CA THR A 21 -3.34 9.87 -13.83
C THR A 21 -4.48 10.03 -12.83
N LYS A 22 -5.47 10.89 -13.12
CA LYS A 22 -6.66 11.08 -12.28
C LYS A 22 -7.56 9.84 -12.28
N SER A 23 -8.16 9.57 -11.12
CA SER A 23 -9.24 8.58 -11.04
C SER A 23 -10.39 8.97 -11.96
N LYS A 24 -11.01 7.97 -12.59
CA LYS A 24 -12.18 8.15 -13.44
C LYS A 24 -13.42 7.79 -12.66
N PHE A 25 -14.50 8.51 -12.92
CA PHE A 25 -15.76 8.44 -12.21
C PHE A 25 -16.89 8.36 -13.23
N GLU A 26 -17.78 7.41 -13.05
CA GLU A 26 -18.98 7.22 -13.88
C GLU A 26 -20.18 7.05 -12.95
N ILE A 27 -21.12 8.01 -13.03
CA ILE A 27 -22.29 8.06 -12.16
C ILE A 27 -23.39 7.16 -12.73
N ILE A 28 -24.06 6.43 -11.85
CA ILE A 28 -25.23 5.62 -12.17
C ILE A 28 -26.43 6.25 -11.48
N GLU A 29 -27.43 6.65 -12.27
CA GLU A 29 -28.67 7.31 -11.80
C GLU A 29 -29.89 6.37 -11.92
N ASN A 30 -29.82 5.35 -12.77
CA ASN A 30 -30.93 4.44 -13.07
C ASN A 30 -30.75 3.07 -12.40
N LYS A 31 -31.81 2.61 -11.71
CA LYS A 31 -31.87 1.30 -11.04
C LYS A 31 -31.74 0.12 -12.00
N GLU A 32 -32.25 0.22 -13.23
CA GLU A 32 -32.13 -0.82 -14.25
C GLU A 32 -30.66 -1.02 -14.65
N ASP A 33 -29.94 0.07 -14.93
CA ASP A 33 -28.51 0.03 -15.25
C ASP A 33 -27.70 -0.56 -14.09
N LEU A 34 -27.99 -0.13 -12.86
CA LEU A 34 -27.35 -0.70 -11.67
C LEU A 34 -27.62 -2.21 -11.55
N THR A 35 -28.85 -2.63 -11.77
CA THR A 35 -29.25 -4.05 -11.70
C THR A 35 -28.54 -4.86 -12.77
N ASN A 36 -28.44 -4.33 -13.98
CA ASN A 36 -27.72 -4.97 -15.09
C ASN A 36 -26.23 -5.10 -14.75
N LEU A 37 -25.58 -4.04 -14.25
CA LEU A 37 -24.17 -4.07 -13.84
C LEU A 37 -23.91 -5.11 -12.74
N ILE A 38 -24.75 -5.12 -11.69
CA ILE A 38 -24.63 -6.07 -10.57
C ILE A 38 -24.78 -7.52 -11.05
N ASN A 39 -25.66 -7.78 -12.01
CA ASN A 39 -25.91 -9.14 -12.53
C ASN A 39 -24.95 -9.55 -13.66
N THR A 40 -24.12 -8.63 -14.17
CA THR A 40 -23.16 -8.88 -15.25
C THR A 40 -21.74 -8.61 -14.75
N ASP A 41 -21.23 -7.39 -14.98
CA ASP A 41 -19.85 -6.98 -14.73
C ASP A 41 -19.38 -7.13 -13.27
N TYR A 42 -20.30 -7.16 -12.32
CA TYR A 42 -20.01 -7.23 -10.88
C TYR A 42 -20.66 -8.44 -10.18
N SER A 43 -21.10 -9.43 -10.96
CA SER A 43 -21.83 -10.61 -10.45
C SER A 43 -21.03 -11.44 -9.44
N GLU A 44 -19.71 -11.53 -9.59
CA GLU A 44 -18.85 -12.29 -8.67
C GLU A 44 -18.76 -11.63 -7.28
N ALA A 45 -18.59 -10.31 -7.24
CA ALA A 45 -18.61 -9.54 -6.01
C ALA A 45 -20.02 -9.56 -5.37
N PHE A 46 -21.07 -9.51 -6.18
CA PHE A 46 -22.44 -9.59 -5.70
C PHE A 46 -22.79 -10.96 -5.10
N ALA A 47 -22.28 -12.05 -5.67
CA ALA A 47 -22.40 -13.39 -5.08
C ALA A 47 -21.75 -13.44 -3.69
N ASN A 48 -20.56 -12.84 -3.54
CA ASN A 48 -19.88 -12.74 -2.24
C ASN A 48 -20.66 -11.90 -1.23
N TYR A 49 -21.19 -10.75 -1.66
CA TYR A 49 -22.06 -9.92 -0.82
C TYR A 49 -23.25 -10.72 -0.28
N LYS A 50 -23.94 -11.50 -1.13
CA LYS A 50 -25.06 -12.37 -0.71
C LYS A 50 -24.64 -13.44 0.31
N ASN A 51 -23.38 -13.84 0.30
CA ASN A 51 -22.80 -14.78 1.27
C ASN A 51 -22.24 -14.08 2.54
N GLY A 52 -22.45 -12.77 2.70
CA GLY A 52 -21.96 -11.99 3.84
C GLY A 52 -20.49 -11.55 3.73
N ASN A 53 -19.84 -11.81 2.59
CA ASN A 53 -18.49 -11.35 2.29
C ASN A 53 -18.56 -9.95 1.67
N ILE A 54 -18.47 -8.91 2.52
CA ILE A 54 -18.70 -7.53 2.11
C ILE A 54 -17.38 -6.74 2.19
N ILE A 55 -17.10 -5.95 1.14
CA ILE A 55 -16.01 -4.97 1.11
C ILE A 55 -16.61 -3.59 1.33
N TYR A 56 -16.08 -2.86 2.31
CA TYR A 56 -16.52 -1.52 2.67
C TYR A 56 -15.44 -0.49 2.37
N ARG A 57 -15.88 0.74 2.09
CA ARG A 57 -14.98 1.88 2.01
C ARG A 57 -15.65 3.15 2.53
N GLY A 58 -15.00 3.79 3.49
CA GLY A 58 -15.26 5.17 3.84
C GLY A 58 -14.64 6.08 2.79
N ALA A 59 -15.38 7.07 2.30
CA ALA A 59 -14.83 8.07 1.40
C ALA A 59 -15.65 9.37 1.45
N ARG A 60 -15.13 10.43 0.83
CA ARG A 60 -15.95 11.61 0.53
C ARG A 60 -17.17 11.22 -0.31
N ASN A 61 -18.25 11.98 -0.18
CA ASN A 61 -19.39 11.82 -1.05
C ASN A 61 -18.98 12.14 -2.49
N TYR A 62 -19.06 11.15 -3.38
CA TYR A 62 -18.75 11.32 -4.80
C TYR A 62 -19.97 11.75 -5.63
N PHE A 63 -21.16 11.77 -5.04
CA PHE A 63 -22.39 12.12 -5.74
C PHE A 63 -22.50 13.62 -5.94
N LYS A 64 -23.01 13.99 -7.11
CA LYS A 64 -23.24 15.36 -7.55
C LYS A 64 -24.71 15.74 -7.44
N ASN A 65 -25.61 14.77 -7.64
CA ASN A 65 -27.05 15.00 -7.67
C ASN A 65 -27.79 14.10 -6.67
N ALA A 66 -29.01 14.49 -6.32
CA ALA A 66 -29.89 13.71 -5.43
C ALA A 66 -30.33 12.36 -6.03
N ASN A 67 -30.26 12.22 -7.35
CA ASN A 67 -30.67 11.02 -8.07
C ASN A 67 -29.51 10.02 -8.28
N ASP A 68 -28.29 10.37 -7.87
CA ASP A 68 -27.14 9.46 -7.98
C ASP A 68 -27.37 8.28 -7.02
N ILE A 69 -27.37 7.07 -7.55
CA ILE A 69 -27.62 5.85 -6.75
C ILE A 69 -26.37 5.02 -6.55
N ALA A 70 -25.42 5.08 -7.49
CA ALA A 70 -24.14 4.40 -7.42
C ALA A 70 -23.09 5.12 -8.28
N ILE A 71 -21.83 4.71 -8.13
CA ILE A 71 -20.73 5.26 -8.93
C ILE A 71 -19.70 4.17 -9.23
N ILE A 72 -19.25 4.11 -10.48
CA ILE A 72 -18.08 3.30 -10.86
C ILE A 72 -16.84 4.18 -10.73
N ILE A 73 -15.84 3.66 -10.02
CA ILE A 73 -14.57 4.34 -9.81
C ILE A 73 -13.45 3.49 -10.38
N THR A 74 -12.65 4.06 -11.28
CA THR A 74 -11.37 3.49 -11.70
C THR A 74 -10.24 4.30 -11.08
N PRO A 75 -9.36 3.68 -10.27
CA PRO A 75 -8.33 4.38 -9.53
C PRO A 75 -7.26 4.91 -10.48
N GLY A 76 -6.86 6.15 -10.26
CA GLY A 76 -5.68 6.75 -10.88
C GLY A 76 -4.38 6.32 -10.20
N ILE A 77 -3.25 6.91 -10.62
CA ILE A 77 -1.98 6.78 -9.89
C ILE A 77 -1.99 7.75 -8.71
N ARG A 78 -1.78 7.20 -7.52
CA ARG A 78 -1.79 7.89 -6.24
C ARG A 78 -0.36 8.01 -5.72
N VAL A 79 -0.04 9.18 -5.19
CA VAL A 79 1.14 9.41 -4.35
C VAL A 79 0.70 9.74 -2.92
N SER A 80 1.45 9.26 -1.93
CA SER A 80 1.23 9.64 -0.53
C SER A 80 1.58 11.13 -0.33
N LYS A 81 0.76 11.87 0.43
CA LYS A 81 0.98 13.32 0.65
C LYS A 81 1.73 13.67 1.94
N GLU A 82 1.51 12.92 3.01
CA GLU A 82 2.10 13.24 4.33
C GLU A 82 3.35 12.41 4.62
N ILE A 83 3.41 11.18 4.09
CA ILE A 83 4.59 10.31 4.10
C ILE A 83 5.23 10.34 2.72
N PRO A 84 6.56 10.29 2.62
CA PRO A 84 7.22 9.88 1.40
C PRO A 84 6.58 8.64 0.74
N ASN A 85 6.47 8.65 -0.58
CA ASN A 85 5.80 7.60 -1.36
C ASN A 85 6.60 6.27 -1.44
N LEU A 86 7.60 6.10 -0.55
CA LEU A 86 8.56 5.01 -0.52
C LEU A 86 7.90 3.62 -0.60
N TYR A 87 7.07 3.27 0.38
CA TYR A 87 6.47 1.93 0.40
C TYR A 87 5.57 1.70 -0.82
N THR A 88 4.78 2.72 -1.22
CA THR A 88 3.87 2.59 -2.35
C THR A 88 4.63 2.26 -3.63
N ILE A 89 5.73 2.96 -3.92
CA ILE A 89 6.52 2.72 -5.13
C ILE A 89 7.29 1.40 -5.06
N LEU A 90 7.82 1.06 -3.88
CA LEU A 90 8.50 -0.20 -3.64
C LEU A 90 7.60 -1.40 -3.95
N LEU A 91 6.43 -1.45 -3.30
CA LEU A 91 5.46 -2.55 -3.44
C LEU A 91 4.85 -2.60 -4.85
N SER A 92 4.59 -1.45 -5.47
CA SER A 92 3.82 -1.39 -6.72
C SER A 92 4.68 -1.55 -7.98
N GLU A 93 5.96 -1.16 -7.93
CA GLU A 93 6.76 -1.00 -9.14
C GLU A 93 8.15 -1.62 -9.07
N ILE A 94 8.68 -1.92 -7.88
CA ILE A 94 10.09 -2.31 -7.71
C ILE A 94 10.24 -3.74 -7.20
N PHE A 95 9.53 -4.13 -6.13
CA PHE A 95 9.72 -5.45 -5.52
C PHE A 95 9.12 -6.58 -6.33
N ASP A 96 9.94 -7.63 -6.52
CA ASP A 96 9.60 -8.79 -7.32
C ASP A 96 8.59 -9.69 -6.61
N SER A 97 8.73 -9.83 -5.28
CA SER A 97 7.80 -10.58 -4.42
C SER A 97 6.38 -10.03 -4.45
N TRP A 98 6.20 -8.76 -4.83
CA TRP A 98 4.91 -8.07 -4.90
C TRP A 98 4.27 -8.07 -6.29
N LYS A 99 4.97 -8.52 -7.35
CA LYS A 99 4.47 -8.49 -8.74
C LYS A 99 3.13 -9.20 -8.96
N GLY A 100 2.82 -10.21 -8.13
CA GLY A 100 1.57 -10.96 -8.21
C GLY A 100 0.37 -10.26 -7.57
N TYR A 101 0.60 -9.26 -6.72
CA TYR A 101 -0.43 -8.53 -5.99
C TYR A 101 -0.95 -7.33 -6.79
N PRO A 102 -2.17 -6.84 -6.49
CA PRO A 102 -2.65 -5.59 -7.06
C PRO A 102 -1.72 -4.44 -6.68
N LYS A 103 -1.40 -3.57 -7.64
CA LYS A 103 -0.48 -2.47 -7.42
C LYS A 103 -1.08 -1.40 -6.52
N ARG A 104 -0.49 -1.21 -5.35
CA ARG A 104 -1.00 -0.34 -4.28
C ARG A 104 -1.14 1.12 -4.72
N ASN A 105 -0.26 1.63 -5.58
CA ASN A 105 -0.32 3.02 -6.10
C ASN A 105 -1.52 3.29 -7.01
N ARG A 106 -2.24 2.27 -7.50
CA ARG A 106 -3.43 2.40 -8.34
C ARG A 106 -4.54 1.45 -7.94
N SER A 107 -4.70 1.26 -6.63
CA SER A 107 -5.72 0.40 -6.06
C SER A 107 -6.77 1.18 -5.28
N HIS A 108 -7.95 0.59 -5.20
CA HIS A 108 -8.91 0.87 -4.14
C HIS A 108 -8.40 0.30 -2.83
N ILE A 109 -8.49 1.08 -1.76
CA ILE A 109 -8.13 0.64 -0.40
C ILE A 109 -9.41 0.62 0.39
N CYS A 110 -9.74 -0.57 0.87
CA CYS A 110 -11.01 -0.89 1.47
C CYS A 110 -10.76 -1.70 2.75
N THR A 111 -11.82 -2.02 3.45
CA THR A 111 -11.78 -2.89 4.63
C THR A 111 -12.94 -3.85 4.61
N TYR A 112 -12.79 -4.99 5.27
CA TYR A 112 -13.90 -5.88 5.57
C TYR A 112 -14.76 -5.43 6.74
N SER A 113 -14.38 -4.37 7.46
CA SER A 113 -15.11 -3.86 8.63
C SER A 113 -15.95 -2.63 8.30
N TYR A 114 -17.26 -2.72 8.52
CA TYR A 114 -18.14 -1.56 8.43
C TYR A 114 -17.74 -0.45 9.41
N SER A 115 -17.44 -0.78 10.67
CA SER A 115 -17.14 0.23 11.70
C SER A 115 -15.84 0.98 11.42
N ILE A 116 -14.84 0.29 10.85
CA ILE A 116 -13.60 0.93 10.39
C ILE A 116 -13.92 1.86 9.21
N ALA A 117 -14.64 1.36 8.19
CA ALA A 117 -15.05 2.17 7.03
C ALA A 117 -15.89 3.40 7.42
N ASP A 118 -16.76 3.28 8.42
CA ASP A 118 -17.59 4.36 8.91
C ASP A 118 -16.79 5.39 9.73
N GLY A 119 -15.86 4.93 10.57
CA GLY A 119 -14.93 5.81 11.27
C GLY A 119 -14.10 6.67 10.29
N PHE A 120 -13.69 6.09 9.16
CA PHE A 120 -13.02 6.79 8.07
C PHE A 120 -13.92 7.83 7.40
N SER A 121 -15.18 7.48 7.11
CA SER A 121 -16.13 8.44 6.54
C SER A 121 -16.30 9.64 7.48
N ALA A 122 -16.48 9.42 8.79
CA ALA A 122 -16.60 10.50 9.78
C ALA A 122 -15.37 11.43 9.82
N GLY A 123 -14.15 10.89 9.64
CA GLY A 123 -12.92 11.67 9.55
C GLY A 123 -12.88 12.62 8.35
N HIS A 124 -13.48 12.23 7.21
CA HIS A 124 -13.59 13.09 6.03
C HIS A 124 -14.59 14.24 6.18
N ALA A 125 -15.71 13.99 6.89
CA ALA A 125 -16.76 14.99 7.12
C ALA A 125 -16.22 16.27 7.76
N GLN A 126 -15.25 16.12 8.66
CA GLN A 126 -14.65 17.23 9.41
C GLN A 126 -13.75 18.14 8.55
N LYS A 127 -13.25 17.67 7.40
CA LYS A 127 -12.20 18.38 6.65
C LYS A 127 -12.63 18.88 5.27
N LYS A 128 -13.57 18.21 4.58
CA LYS A 128 -13.82 18.47 3.14
C LYS A 128 -15.27 18.30 2.64
N GLY A 129 -16.25 18.31 3.54
CA GLY A 129 -17.67 18.16 3.19
C GLY A 129 -18.22 16.75 3.42
N PRO A 130 -19.45 16.44 2.97
CA PRO A 130 -20.13 15.20 3.33
C PRO A 130 -19.36 13.96 2.88
N SER A 131 -19.41 12.93 3.71
CA SER A 131 -18.76 11.63 3.50
C SER A 131 -19.78 10.52 3.62
N LEU A 132 -19.48 9.38 2.99
CA LEU A 132 -20.34 8.22 2.96
C LEU A 132 -19.52 6.95 3.13
N THR A 133 -20.16 5.95 3.72
CA THR A 133 -19.67 4.58 3.75
C THR A 133 -20.30 3.83 2.58
N TYR A 134 -19.48 3.20 1.75
CA TYR A 134 -19.90 2.48 0.56
C TYR A 134 -19.70 0.98 0.74
N ILE A 135 -20.60 0.19 0.16
CA ILE A 135 -20.33 -1.20 -0.24
C ILE A 135 -19.63 -1.13 -1.60
N VAL A 136 -18.54 -1.88 -1.74
CA VAL A 136 -17.69 -1.86 -2.93
C VAL A 136 -17.72 -3.22 -3.61
N PHE A 137 -18.04 -3.21 -4.90
CA PHE A 137 -18.06 -4.39 -5.75
C PHE A 137 -16.93 -4.28 -6.79
N PRO A 138 -15.82 -5.01 -6.64
CA PRO A 138 -14.81 -5.11 -7.67
C PRO A 138 -15.38 -5.76 -8.93
N LYS A 139 -14.93 -5.34 -10.12
CA LYS A 139 -15.32 -5.97 -11.38
C LYS A 139 -14.92 -7.45 -11.41
N ASN A 140 -15.67 -8.30 -12.11
CA ASN A 140 -15.38 -9.73 -12.24
C ASN A 140 -13.92 -10.00 -12.67
N GLY A 141 -13.32 -11.06 -12.14
CA GLY A 141 -11.92 -11.45 -12.39
C GLY A 141 -10.88 -10.64 -11.61
N THR A 142 -11.30 -9.68 -10.78
CA THR A 142 -10.39 -8.86 -9.97
C THR A 142 -9.66 -9.70 -8.92
N LYS A 143 -8.35 -9.49 -8.81
CA LYS A 143 -7.53 -9.98 -7.69
C LYS A 143 -7.58 -9.02 -6.51
N ILE A 144 -7.63 -9.58 -5.31
CA ILE A 144 -7.71 -8.84 -4.05
C ILE A 144 -6.48 -9.17 -3.21
N GLY A 145 -5.70 -8.15 -2.87
CA GLY A 145 -4.71 -8.26 -1.81
C GLY A 145 -5.40 -8.13 -0.47
N VAL A 146 -5.08 -9.03 0.46
CA VAL A 146 -5.66 -9.06 1.81
C VAL A 146 -4.52 -8.97 2.83
N CYS A 147 -4.59 -7.96 3.68
CA CYS A 147 -3.69 -7.76 4.81
C CYS A 147 -3.95 -8.85 5.87
N SER A 148 -2.91 -9.30 6.59
CA SER A 148 -3.11 -10.21 7.73
C SER A 148 -3.88 -9.54 8.86
N GLU A 149 -3.74 -8.23 8.95
CA GLU A 149 -4.34 -7.38 9.96
C GLU A 149 -5.18 -6.27 9.31
N TYR A 150 -5.74 -5.46 10.17
CA TYR A 150 -6.64 -4.36 9.86
C TYR A 150 -5.98 -3.20 9.08
N ASP A 151 -4.65 -3.20 8.94
CA ASP A 151 -3.85 -2.21 8.24
C ASP A 151 -2.64 -2.86 7.55
N ILE A 152 -2.23 -2.36 6.38
CA ILE A 152 -1.06 -2.90 5.65
C ILE A 152 0.24 -2.85 6.47
N TRP A 153 0.39 -1.88 7.35
CA TRP A 153 1.64 -1.65 8.06
C TRP A 153 1.81 -2.53 9.28
N VAL A 154 0.72 -2.78 10.01
CA VAL A 154 0.75 -3.77 11.08
C VAL A 154 0.77 -5.20 10.51
N SER A 155 0.51 -5.36 9.21
CA SER A 155 0.65 -6.64 8.50
C SER A 155 2.09 -6.96 8.10
N PHE A 156 2.98 -5.97 8.07
CA PHE A 156 4.41 -6.25 8.01
C PHE A 156 4.86 -6.76 9.38
N SER A 157 5.32 -8.01 9.44
CA SER A 157 5.86 -8.61 10.66
C SER A 157 7.23 -8.00 10.96
N ASN A 158 7.25 -6.79 11.52
CA ASN A 158 8.48 -6.00 11.57
C ASN A 158 9.42 -6.49 12.65
N SER A 159 10.58 -7.01 12.24
CA SER A 159 11.74 -7.24 13.12
C SER A 159 12.23 -5.95 13.81
N LEU A 160 11.79 -4.79 13.32
CA LEU A 160 12.09 -3.47 13.86
C LEU A 160 11.20 -3.05 15.04
N ASP A 161 10.11 -3.76 15.35
CA ASP A 161 9.14 -3.38 16.40
C ASP A 161 8.60 -1.93 16.23
N GLN A 162 8.38 -1.52 14.98
CA GLN A 162 8.05 -0.15 14.60
C GLN A 162 6.76 -0.08 13.79
N ASP A 163 6.03 1.02 13.93
CA ASP A 163 4.88 1.32 13.07
C ASP A 163 5.30 1.75 11.66
N ALA A 164 4.30 1.97 10.80
CA ALA A 164 4.44 2.41 9.42
C ALA A 164 5.39 3.60 9.20
N SER A 165 5.14 4.67 9.96
CA SER A 165 5.84 5.94 9.81
C SER A 165 7.26 5.76 10.29
N GLU A 166 7.44 5.07 11.41
CA GLU A 166 8.74 4.77 11.98
C GLU A 166 9.59 3.89 11.05
N ALA A 167 9.00 2.94 10.34
CA ALA A 167 9.70 2.12 9.36
C ALA A 167 10.19 2.97 8.18
N VAL A 168 9.31 3.81 7.60
CA VAL A 168 9.70 4.73 6.52
C VAL A 168 10.77 5.72 7.01
N ASP A 169 10.56 6.37 8.14
CA ASP A 169 11.50 7.31 8.73
C ASP A 169 12.84 6.66 9.04
N SER A 170 12.85 5.38 9.46
CA SER A 170 14.07 4.61 9.65
C SER A 170 14.82 4.36 8.34
N VAL A 171 14.14 4.09 7.23
CA VAL A 171 14.78 4.00 5.90
C VAL A 171 15.37 5.35 5.50
N PHE A 172 14.62 6.44 5.69
CA PHE A 172 15.12 7.79 5.43
C PHE A 172 16.33 8.14 6.27
N PHE A 173 16.31 7.78 7.55
CA PHE A 173 17.42 7.98 8.44
C PHE A 173 18.66 7.21 7.94
N LEU A 174 18.50 5.94 7.54
CA LEU A 174 19.58 5.15 6.99
C LEU A 174 20.17 5.78 5.72
N LEU A 175 19.31 6.21 4.79
CA LEU A 175 19.73 6.90 3.56
C LEU A 175 20.50 8.18 3.91
N ALA A 176 19.92 9.07 4.71
CA ALA A 176 20.52 10.34 5.10
C ALA A 176 21.87 10.16 5.82
N THR A 177 21.99 9.11 6.65
CA THR A 177 23.24 8.78 7.35
C THR A 177 24.33 8.38 6.38
N VAL A 178 24.02 7.57 5.38
CA VAL A 178 25.00 7.10 4.39
C VAL A 178 25.37 8.22 3.43
N PHE A 179 24.40 9.02 2.99
CA PHE A 179 24.68 10.16 2.13
C PHE A 179 25.32 11.33 2.87
N ASN A 180 25.19 11.41 4.19
CA ASN A 180 25.54 12.58 4.99
C ASN A 180 24.85 13.85 4.45
N ASP A 181 23.61 13.70 4.00
CA ASP A 181 22.81 14.76 3.36
C ASP A 181 21.31 14.49 3.55
N LYS A 182 20.50 15.52 3.33
CA LYS A 182 19.04 15.39 3.26
C LYS A 182 18.65 14.68 1.96
N ILE A 183 17.70 13.77 2.07
CA ILE A 183 17.12 13.07 0.92
C ILE A 183 15.87 13.82 0.47
N ASP A 184 15.81 14.18 -0.81
CA ASP A 184 14.56 14.67 -1.40
C ASP A 184 13.51 13.57 -1.33
N ARG A 185 12.42 13.84 -0.63
CA ARG A 185 11.30 12.90 -0.44
C ARG A 185 10.54 12.65 -1.73
N ASN A 186 10.62 13.55 -2.71
CA ASN A 186 9.90 13.45 -3.98
C ASN A 186 10.51 12.41 -4.93
N ILE A 187 11.75 11.97 -4.69
CA ILE A 187 12.43 10.95 -5.49
C ILE A 187 11.64 9.62 -5.53
N PHE A 188 10.80 9.38 -4.51
CA PHE A 188 9.92 8.21 -4.41
C PHE A 188 8.63 8.32 -5.22
N ASN A 189 8.48 9.38 -6.03
CA ASN A 189 7.40 9.51 -7.00
C ASN A 189 7.77 8.92 -8.37
N ASP A 190 9.07 8.72 -8.64
CA ASP A 190 9.57 8.11 -9.88
C ASP A 190 10.35 6.81 -9.63
N LYS A 191 10.04 5.79 -10.42
CA LYS A 191 10.63 4.45 -10.26
C LYS A 191 12.12 4.46 -10.58
N SER A 192 12.50 5.14 -11.65
CA SER A 192 13.88 5.16 -12.14
C SER A 192 14.77 5.92 -11.17
N GLU A 193 14.30 7.07 -10.68
CA GLU A 193 15.01 7.86 -9.67
C GLU A 193 15.14 7.09 -8.34
N THR A 194 14.07 6.42 -7.89
CA THR A 194 14.12 5.57 -6.70
C THR A 194 15.15 4.44 -6.83
N ILE A 195 15.17 3.75 -7.97
CA ILE A 195 16.16 2.69 -8.23
C ILE A 195 17.57 3.26 -8.26
N GLN A 196 17.76 4.43 -8.88
CA GLN A 196 19.07 5.06 -8.94
C GLN A 196 19.57 5.47 -7.55
N LEU A 197 18.73 6.08 -6.72
CA LEU A 197 19.05 6.42 -5.33
C LEU A 197 19.57 5.20 -4.54
N PHE A 198 18.91 4.05 -4.70
CA PHE A 198 19.31 2.84 -3.99
C PHE A 198 20.62 2.26 -4.53
N LYS A 199 20.88 2.36 -5.85
CA LYS A 199 22.19 2.00 -6.42
C LYS A 199 23.29 2.90 -5.87
N ASP A 200 23.06 4.21 -5.82
CA ASP A 200 24.02 5.18 -5.31
C ASP A 200 24.28 4.97 -3.81
N PHE A 201 23.22 4.65 -3.06
CA PHE A 201 23.33 4.26 -1.66
C PHE A 201 24.23 3.04 -1.49
N ASP A 202 23.98 1.98 -2.27
CA ASP A 202 24.73 0.75 -2.17
C ASP A 202 26.22 0.98 -2.50
N GLN A 203 26.51 1.72 -3.58
CA GLN A 203 27.87 2.13 -3.94
C GLN A 203 28.56 2.88 -2.81
N LYS A 204 27.91 3.90 -2.23
CA LYS A 204 28.47 4.70 -1.14
C LYS A 204 28.68 3.85 0.11
N PHE A 205 27.68 3.05 0.50
CA PHE A 205 27.75 2.20 1.69
C PHE A 205 28.92 1.20 1.63
N ASN A 206 29.21 0.64 0.46
CA ASN A 206 30.31 -0.32 0.28
C ASN A 206 31.70 0.28 0.51
N THR A 207 31.84 1.61 0.48
CA THR A 207 33.11 2.29 0.78
C THR A 207 33.31 2.60 2.26
N LEU A 208 32.29 2.38 3.10
CA LEU A 208 32.34 2.72 4.52
C LEU A 208 33.03 1.63 5.35
N ASP A 209 33.75 2.03 6.39
CA ASP A 209 34.12 1.12 7.46
C ASP A 209 32.87 0.78 8.29
N LEU A 210 32.42 -0.48 8.20
CA LEU A 210 31.21 -0.94 8.86
C LEU A 210 31.27 -0.86 10.40
N ASN A 211 32.46 -1.02 10.99
CA ASN A 211 32.61 -0.96 12.44
C ASN A 211 32.57 0.50 12.91
N GLU A 212 33.20 1.41 12.19
CA GLU A 212 33.12 2.86 12.46
C GLU A 212 31.68 3.36 12.27
N PHE A 213 31.05 2.99 11.15
CA PHE A 213 29.66 3.32 10.86
C PHE A 213 28.72 2.84 11.97
N LEU A 214 28.88 1.59 12.42
CA LEU A 214 28.11 1.05 13.53
C LEU A 214 28.39 1.77 14.85
N ALA A 215 29.66 2.08 15.16
CA ALA A 215 30.01 2.76 16.40
C ALA A 215 29.32 4.13 16.52
N LYS A 216 29.29 4.88 15.40
CA LYS A 216 28.61 6.19 15.29
C LYS A 216 27.08 6.07 15.36
N ASN A 217 26.52 4.99 14.80
CA ASN A 217 25.07 4.86 14.59
C ASN A 217 24.40 3.77 15.46
N LYS A 218 25.08 3.27 16.50
CA LYS A 218 24.61 2.16 17.35
C LYS A 218 23.30 2.42 18.10
N LYS A 219 22.78 3.64 18.13
CA LYS A 219 21.45 3.92 18.72
C LYS A 219 20.30 3.61 17.77
N TYR A 220 20.57 3.48 16.47
CA TYR A 220 19.53 3.27 15.45
C TYR A 220 19.43 1.79 15.08
N LYS A 221 18.28 1.17 15.38
CA LYS A 221 18.03 -0.26 15.15
C LYS A 221 18.19 -0.63 13.67
N ILE A 222 17.68 0.19 12.76
CA ILE A 222 17.79 -0.01 11.30
C ILE A 222 19.25 -0.11 10.82
N CYS A 223 20.15 0.74 11.32
CA CYS A 223 21.57 0.69 10.94
C CYS A 223 22.23 -0.62 11.42
N LYS A 224 21.87 -1.09 12.63
CA LYS A 224 22.36 -2.38 13.14
C LYS A 224 21.87 -3.55 12.30
N GLU A 225 20.56 -3.61 12.05
CA GLU A 225 19.98 -4.70 11.26
C GLU A 225 20.51 -4.70 9.81
N TYR A 226 20.71 -3.53 9.21
CA TYR A 226 21.28 -3.44 7.86
C TYR A 226 22.73 -3.91 7.82
N VAL A 227 23.58 -3.47 8.75
CA VAL A 227 24.98 -3.94 8.79
C VAL A 227 25.05 -5.44 9.09
N LYS A 228 24.19 -5.95 9.97
CA LYS A 228 24.07 -7.39 10.23
C LYS A 228 23.66 -8.16 8.98
N PHE A 229 22.70 -7.65 8.21
CA PHE A 229 22.31 -8.21 6.91
C PHE A 229 23.49 -8.28 5.94
N VAL A 230 24.25 -7.19 5.79
CA VAL A 230 25.44 -7.15 4.92
C VAL A 230 26.52 -8.13 5.39
N LYS A 231 26.85 -8.13 6.69
CA LYS A 231 27.84 -9.08 7.27
C LYS A 231 27.41 -10.54 7.10
N ASN A 232 26.11 -10.86 7.25
CA ASN A 232 25.60 -12.21 7.03
C ASN A 232 25.72 -12.64 5.57
N LYS A 233 25.43 -11.75 4.61
CA LYS A 233 25.62 -12.01 3.18
C LYS A 233 27.09 -12.31 2.86
N GLN A 234 28.01 -11.53 3.44
CA GLN A 234 29.46 -11.77 3.33
C GLN A 234 29.86 -13.14 3.91
N ASN A 235 29.38 -13.50 5.11
CA ASN A 235 29.70 -14.78 5.75
C ASN A 235 29.15 -16.00 5.01
N ASN A 236 27.92 -15.93 4.48
CA ASN A 236 27.32 -17.03 3.73
C ASN A 236 28.06 -17.25 2.40
N SER A 237 28.46 -16.16 1.73
CA SER A 237 29.28 -16.27 0.53
C SER A 237 30.66 -16.88 0.77
N PHE A 238 31.22 -16.70 1.97
CA PHE A 238 32.48 -17.31 2.37
C PHE A 238 32.36 -18.84 2.52
N LYS A 239 31.16 -19.35 2.85
CA LYS A 239 30.87 -20.79 2.87
C LYS A 239 30.70 -21.38 1.47
N ASP A 240 30.18 -20.59 0.52
CA ASP A 240 30.06 -20.95 -0.89
C ASP A 240 31.40 -20.79 -1.66
N PHE A 241 32.42 -20.24 -1.01
CA PHE A 241 33.68 -19.76 -1.60
C PHE A 241 34.69 -20.85 -2.02
N PHE A 242 34.36 -22.13 -1.90
CA PHE A 242 35.19 -23.20 -2.47
C PHE A 242 35.00 -23.40 -3.98
N GLY A 243 34.24 -22.55 -4.68
CA GLY A 243 34.11 -22.64 -6.13
C GLY A 243 33.63 -21.37 -6.85
N LYS A 244 34.60 -20.60 -7.37
CA LYS A 244 34.50 -19.57 -8.44
C LYS A 244 34.26 -18.10 -8.02
N ASN A 245 35.25 -17.29 -8.40
CA ASN A 245 35.32 -15.84 -8.65
C ASN A 245 34.53 -14.85 -7.78
N LYS A 246 35.31 -14.00 -7.08
CA LYS A 246 34.91 -12.84 -6.26
C LYS A 246 34.27 -11.73 -7.11
N GLU A 247 32.95 -11.65 -7.08
CA GLU A 247 32.34 -10.32 -7.01
C GLU A 247 32.35 -9.93 -5.52
N PRO A 248 32.91 -8.78 -5.11
CA PRO A 248 32.74 -8.31 -3.74
C PRO A 248 31.25 -8.16 -3.49
N ILE A 249 30.71 -8.97 -2.59
CA ILE A 249 29.28 -8.96 -2.32
C ILE A 249 28.92 -7.61 -1.72
N SER A 250 28.22 -6.84 -2.55
CA SER A 250 27.76 -5.50 -2.29
C SER A 250 26.58 -5.52 -1.32
N SER A 251 26.48 -4.43 -0.57
CA SER A 251 25.19 -3.88 -0.13
C SER A 251 24.10 -4.05 -1.19
N ASP A 252 22.89 -4.25 -0.70
CA ASP A 252 21.70 -4.47 -1.52
C ASP A 252 20.50 -4.03 -0.70
N ILE A 253 20.32 -2.71 -0.64
CA ILE A 253 19.30 -2.09 0.19
C ILE A 253 17.90 -2.51 -0.25
N LEU A 254 17.66 -2.67 -1.55
CA LEU A 254 16.38 -3.13 -2.07
C LEU A 254 16.03 -4.51 -1.55
N ARG A 255 16.96 -5.47 -1.63
CA ARG A 255 16.75 -6.81 -1.08
C ARG A 255 16.58 -6.79 0.43
N PHE A 256 17.33 -5.96 1.14
CA PHE A 256 17.13 -5.80 2.58
C PHE A 256 15.71 -5.35 2.90
N LEU A 257 15.25 -4.28 2.24
CA LEU A 257 13.91 -3.73 2.43
C LEU A 257 12.83 -4.74 2.07
N GLU A 258 12.94 -5.43 0.95
CA GLU A 258 11.95 -6.41 0.48
C GLU A 258 11.77 -7.57 1.47
N PHE A 259 12.87 -8.16 1.95
CA PHE A 259 12.78 -9.39 2.75
C PHE A 259 12.73 -9.17 4.26
N ASN A 260 13.19 -8.02 4.77
CA ASN A 260 13.25 -7.77 6.21
C ASN A 260 12.23 -6.75 6.71
N ILE A 261 11.76 -5.85 5.83
CA ILE A 261 10.84 -4.77 6.19
C ILE A 261 9.48 -4.99 5.51
N PHE A 262 9.46 -5.11 4.19
CA PHE A 262 8.24 -5.14 3.36
C PHE A 262 7.94 -6.54 2.82
N SER A 263 8.14 -7.55 3.67
CA SER A 263 7.89 -8.94 3.30
C SER A 263 6.41 -9.20 3.04
N THR A 264 6.11 -10.07 2.07
CA THR A 264 4.74 -10.54 1.80
C THR A 264 4.23 -11.55 2.83
N LYS A 265 5.05 -11.92 3.82
CA LYS A 265 4.65 -12.88 4.86
C LYS A 265 3.42 -12.38 5.62
N GLY A 266 2.33 -13.15 5.56
CA GLY A 266 1.05 -12.83 6.20
C GLY A 266 0.00 -12.28 5.24
N PHE A 267 0.40 -11.74 4.09
CA PHE A 267 -0.52 -11.25 3.06
C PHE A 267 -1.10 -12.40 2.25
N LYS A 268 -2.38 -12.28 1.87
CA LYS A 268 -3.04 -13.21 0.96
C LYS A 268 -3.38 -12.55 -0.36
N LEU A 269 -3.40 -13.36 -1.41
CA LEU A 269 -3.91 -12.98 -2.72
C LEU A 269 -5.15 -13.83 -3.00
N GLU A 270 -6.30 -13.17 -3.06
CA GLU A 270 -7.60 -13.81 -3.28
C GLU A 270 -8.21 -13.33 -4.61
N ASN A 271 -9.24 -14.03 -5.09
CA ASN A 271 -10.00 -13.61 -6.27
C ASN A 271 -11.37 -13.12 -5.85
N VAL A 272 -11.94 -12.15 -6.57
CA VAL A 272 -13.25 -11.58 -6.25
C VAL A 272 -14.39 -12.60 -6.26
N ASN A 273 -14.26 -13.71 -6.99
CA ASN A 273 -15.23 -14.80 -6.99
C ASN A 273 -15.17 -15.69 -5.74
N ASN A 274 -14.08 -15.63 -4.96
CA ASN A 274 -13.87 -16.48 -3.80
C ASN A 274 -12.90 -15.81 -2.82
N PHE A 275 -13.41 -14.87 -2.03
CA PHE A 275 -12.67 -14.27 -0.92
C PHE A 275 -13.43 -14.50 0.39
N ASN A 276 -12.72 -14.55 1.51
CA ASN A 276 -13.33 -14.76 2.82
C ASN A 276 -13.15 -13.53 3.70
N SER A 277 -14.26 -12.83 3.97
CA SER A 277 -14.23 -11.65 4.83
C SER A 277 -14.00 -12.07 6.28
N ASN A 278 -12.84 -11.70 6.82
CA ASN A 278 -12.54 -11.86 8.24
C ASN A 278 -13.05 -10.67 9.10
N LYS A 279 -13.79 -9.75 8.48
CA LYS A 279 -14.39 -8.55 9.09
C LYS A 279 -13.40 -7.55 9.71
N ASN A 280 -12.10 -7.72 9.55
CA ASN A 280 -11.10 -6.84 10.17
C ASN A 280 -10.07 -6.31 9.17
N SER A 281 -9.64 -7.13 8.21
CA SER A 281 -8.50 -6.79 7.34
C SER A 281 -8.74 -5.58 6.44
N GLU A 282 -7.65 -4.84 6.20
CA GLU A 282 -7.52 -4.00 5.01
C GLU A 282 -7.44 -4.91 3.77
N VAL A 283 -8.11 -4.48 2.71
CA VAL A 283 -8.01 -5.11 1.40
C VAL A 283 -7.76 -4.07 0.31
N TRP A 284 -7.11 -4.49 -0.75
CA TRP A 284 -6.89 -3.62 -1.90
C TRP A 284 -6.97 -4.37 -3.23
N PHE A 285 -7.38 -3.64 -4.27
CA PHE A 285 -7.48 -4.19 -5.61
C PHE A 285 -7.43 -3.10 -6.68
N GLU A 286 -6.99 -3.46 -7.88
CA GLU A 286 -6.91 -2.57 -9.05
C GLU A 286 -8.19 -2.62 -9.89
N GLY A 287 -8.34 -1.62 -10.77
CA GLY A 287 -9.40 -1.61 -11.79
C GLY A 287 -10.73 -0.99 -11.34
N PRO A 288 -11.76 -1.04 -12.20
CA PRO A 288 -13.07 -0.48 -11.90
C PRO A 288 -13.74 -1.19 -10.71
N ALA A 289 -14.38 -0.41 -9.85
CA ALA A 289 -15.29 -0.92 -8.82
C ALA A 289 -16.57 -0.09 -8.77
N LEU A 290 -17.68 -0.77 -8.54
CA LEU A 290 -18.98 -0.17 -8.29
C LEU A 290 -19.14 0.14 -6.79
N TYR A 291 -19.50 1.37 -6.47
CA TYR A 291 -19.70 1.87 -5.11
C TYR A 291 -21.17 2.18 -4.90
N ILE A 292 -21.77 1.56 -3.89
CA ILE A 292 -23.18 1.78 -3.49
C ILE A 292 -23.19 2.29 -2.04
N PRO A 293 -23.74 3.49 -1.76
CA PRO A 293 -23.72 4.07 -0.43
C PRO A 293 -24.65 3.30 0.52
N ILE A 294 -24.18 3.11 1.75
CA ILE A 294 -24.98 2.53 2.82
C ILE A 294 -25.97 3.59 3.33
N GLY A 295 -27.22 3.19 3.49
CA GLY A 295 -28.30 4.08 3.96
C GLY A 295 -29.13 4.72 2.85
N ASN A 296 -28.83 4.44 1.57
CA ASN A 296 -29.76 4.79 0.49
C ASN A 296 -30.94 3.80 0.51
N LYS A 297 -32.03 4.20 1.19
CA LYS A 297 -33.22 3.37 1.45
C LYS A 297 -33.99 2.93 0.19
N ASN A 298 -33.60 3.38 -0.99
CA ASN A 298 -34.33 3.14 -2.25
C ASN A 298 -33.78 1.98 -3.10
N LEU A 299 -32.69 1.31 -2.68
CA LEU A 299 -31.89 0.45 -3.58
C LEU A 299 -31.89 -1.05 -3.29
N ILE A 300 -32.34 -1.51 -2.12
CA ILE A 300 -32.41 -2.94 -1.78
C ILE A 300 -33.74 -3.24 -1.10
#